data_AF-A0A9W7WMN5-F1
#
_entry.id   AF-A0A9W7WMN5-F1
#
_cell.length_a   1.000
_cell.length_b   1.000
_cell.length_c   1.000
_cell.angle_alpha   90.00
_cell.angle_beta   90.00
_cell.angle_gamma   90.00
#
_symmetry.space_group_name_H-M   'P 1'
#
loop_
_entity.id
_entity.type
_entity.pdbx_description
1 polymer ?
#
loop_
_entity_poly.entity_id
_entity_poly.type
_entity_poly.pdbx_seq_one_letter_code
_entity_poly.pdbx_strand_id
1 'polypeptide(L)'
;MSPSPHFSFIVNGLVLTSPASFATPSVIGLLCLNGTLRTSVGSKIISVAVTPNGYADAVNGDRFVMPEERQMSFSSLLDIIERKVRSSGVYYVQKQCSNLTDEMPELTGDVQTHIPWMSEALGKQPDAVNFWLGEESAVTSMHKDHYENLYCVISGRKEFVLLPPTDRPFIPYELYQPATYRQKQDGEFEIVDEDSPKVPWIPLDPLNPDFERYPSYRLAKPLHCTVEAGEMLYLPSLWFHHVRQSHGCIAVNFWYDMEYDIKYNYFQLMESLTSAVGTL
;
A
#
# COMPACT_ATOMS: atom_id res chain seq x y z
N MET A 1 38.17 3.80 -11.41
CA MET A 1 37.00 3.05 -11.91
C MET A 1 36.59 2.09 -10.80
N SER A 2 35.66 2.49 -9.95
CA SER A 2 35.04 1.59 -8.97
C SER A 2 33.97 0.75 -9.68
N PRO A 3 33.75 -0.52 -9.31
CA PRO A 3 32.73 -1.34 -9.93
C PRO A 3 31.34 -0.76 -9.63
N SER A 4 30.49 -0.67 -10.65
CA SER A 4 29.07 -0.36 -10.48
C SER A 4 28.45 -1.44 -9.59
N PRO A 5 27.65 -1.08 -8.56
CA PRO A 5 26.99 -2.09 -7.77
C PRO A 5 25.89 -2.72 -8.64
N HIS A 6 26.13 -3.96 -9.07
CA HIS A 6 25.11 -4.83 -9.62
C HIS A 6 24.28 -5.36 -8.45
N PHE A 7 22.97 -5.09 -8.45
CA PHE A 7 22.03 -5.65 -7.49
C PHE A 7 21.19 -6.77 -8.12
N SER A 8 20.89 -7.78 -7.30
CA SER A 8 20.38 -9.10 -7.71
C SER A 8 18.88 -9.24 -7.45
N PHE A 9 18.25 -10.12 -8.22
CA PHE A 9 16.80 -10.31 -8.34
C PHE A 9 16.28 -11.42 -7.42
N ILE A 10 15.06 -11.28 -6.89
CA ILE A 10 14.32 -12.40 -6.27
C ILE A 10 13.07 -12.68 -7.11
N VAL A 11 12.97 -13.92 -7.60
CA VAL A 11 11.85 -14.37 -8.44
C VAL A 11 10.88 -15.21 -7.62
N ASN A 12 9.71 -14.61 -7.34
CA ASN A 12 8.36 -15.20 -7.41
C ASN A 12 7.32 -14.06 -7.45
N GLY A 13 7.38 -13.23 -8.51
CA GLY A 13 6.51 -12.07 -8.72
C GLY A 13 7.31 -10.81 -9.07
N LEU A 14 7.64 -10.70 -10.37
CA LEU A 14 8.40 -9.66 -11.10
C LEU A 14 8.85 -8.41 -10.30
N VAL A 15 10.16 -8.15 -10.28
CA VAL A 15 10.80 -6.87 -9.93
C VAL A 15 11.56 -6.40 -11.16
N LEU A 16 11.35 -5.16 -11.60
CA LEU A 16 12.00 -4.62 -12.79
C LEU A 16 13.17 -3.72 -12.39
N THR A 17 14.39 -4.12 -12.76
CA THR A 17 15.54 -3.22 -12.73
C THR A 17 15.47 -2.31 -13.93
N SER A 18 15.17 -1.04 -13.71
CA SER A 18 15.33 -0.03 -14.76
C SER A 18 16.82 0.21 -15.01
N PRO A 19 17.30 0.17 -16.28
CA PRO A 19 18.61 0.72 -16.62
C PRO A 19 18.68 2.25 -16.44
N ALA A 20 17.54 2.90 -16.28
CA ALA A 20 17.41 4.31 -15.96
C ALA A 20 16.99 4.47 -14.49
N SER A 21 17.82 5.12 -13.69
CA SER A 21 17.49 5.49 -12.31
C SER A 21 16.10 6.16 -12.25
N PHE A 22 15.11 5.52 -11.62
CA PHE A 22 13.73 6.05 -11.50
C PHE A 22 13.71 7.38 -10.73
N ALA A 23 14.67 7.52 -9.82
CA ALA A 23 15.11 8.75 -9.19
C ALA A 23 16.41 9.19 -9.87
N THR A 24 16.61 10.47 -10.20
CA THR A 24 17.87 10.92 -10.80
C THR A 24 19.08 10.58 -9.89
N PRO A 25 20.33 10.47 -10.41
CA PRO A 25 21.51 10.23 -9.57
C PRO A 25 21.67 11.27 -8.44
N SER A 26 21.12 12.47 -8.62
CA SER A 26 20.97 13.48 -7.57
C SER A 26 20.02 13.03 -6.45
N VAL A 27 18.89 12.39 -6.75
CA VAL A 27 17.92 11.90 -5.75
C VAL A 27 18.49 10.72 -4.95
N ILE A 28 19.23 9.80 -5.58
CA ILE A 28 19.89 8.67 -4.89
C ILE A 28 21.09 9.17 -4.03
N GLY A 29 21.74 10.27 -4.43
CA GLY A 29 22.85 10.89 -3.70
C GLY A 29 22.46 11.95 -2.65
N LEU A 30 21.21 12.43 -2.61
CA LEU A 30 20.74 13.49 -1.71
C LEU A 30 19.99 13.00 -0.46
N LEU A 31 20.05 11.71 -0.13
CA LEU A 31 19.21 11.09 0.92
C LEU A 31 19.64 11.45 2.37
N CYS A 32 19.65 12.75 2.69
CA CYS A 32 19.08 13.28 3.92
C CYS A 32 17.60 13.64 3.65
N LEU A 33 16.78 12.63 3.31
CA LEU A 33 15.43 12.76 2.73
C LEU A 33 14.48 13.73 3.44
N ASN A 34 14.55 13.83 4.77
CA ASN A 34 13.62 14.67 5.50
C ASN A 34 13.93 16.16 5.35
N GLY A 35 15.20 16.52 5.13
CA GLY A 35 15.59 17.92 4.91
C GLY A 35 15.01 18.46 3.61
N THR A 36 15.16 17.70 2.53
CA THR A 36 14.69 18.08 1.18
C THR A 36 13.17 18.09 1.11
N LEU A 37 12.48 17.07 1.64
CA LEU A 37 11.00 17.06 1.68
C LEU A 37 10.44 18.23 2.50
N ARG A 38 11.05 18.52 3.66
CA ARG A 38 10.64 19.65 4.50
C ARG A 38 10.85 20.99 3.79
N THR A 39 11.90 21.15 3.00
CA THR A 39 12.13 22.37 2.22
C THR A 39 11.20 22.48 1.02
N SER A 40 10.97 21.39 0.28
CA SER A 40 10.19 21.41 -0.96
C SER A 40 8.68 21.46 -0.73
N VAL A 41 8.16 20.63 0.19
CA VAL A 41 6.71 20.46 0.41
C VAL A 41 6.30 20.64 1.87
N GLY A 42 7.18 21.08 2.77
CA GLY A 42 6.90 21.15 4.21
C GLY A 42 5.65 21.97 4.57
N SER A 43 5.34 23.05 3.85
CA SER A 43 4.17 23.89 4.10
C SER A 43 2.87 23.37 3.46
N LYS A 44 2.95 22.35 2.59
CA LYS A 44 1.78 21.78 1.92
C LYS A 44 0.87 21.09 2.92
N ILE A 45 -0.43 21.36 2.80
CA ILE A 45 -1.46 20.63 3.53
C ILE A 45 -1.79 19.39 2.70
N ILE A 46 -1.64 18.24 3.31
CA ILE A 46 -1.86 16.94 2.69
C ILE A 46 -2.86 16.12 3.51
N SER A 47 -3.47 15.14 2.85
CA SER A 47 -4.36 14.17 3.48
C SER A 47 -3.52 13.07 4.16
N VAL A 48 -3.68 12.89 5.47
CA VAL A 48 -2.97 11.87 6.27
C VAL A 48 -3.97 10.97 6.98
N ALA A 49 -3.82 9.66 6.81
CA ALA A 49 -4.59 8.67 7.55
C ALA A 49 -4.03 8.53 8.97
N VAL A 50 -4.92 8.53 9.95
CA VAL A 50 -4.59 8.33 11.37
C VAL A 50 -5.44 7.21 11.94
N THR A 51 -4.78 6.25 12.58
CA THR A 51 -5.43 5.10 13.23
C THR A 51 -4.89 4.91 14.65
N PRO A 52 -5.65 4.30 15.58
CA PRO A 52 -5.14 4.04 16.93
C PRO A 52 -4.04 2.98 16.98
N ASN A 53 -4.04 2.04 16.04
CA ASN A 53 -3.23 0.81 16.08
C ASN A 53 -2.40 0.57 14.82
N GLY A 54 -2.50 1.44 13.81
CA GLY A 54 -1.78 1.32 12.54
C GLY A 54 -2.51 0.57 11.44
N TYR A 55 -3.67 -0.02 11.70
CA TYR A 55 -4.44 -0.76 10.71
C TYR A 55 -5.54 0.13 10.12
N ALA A 56 -5.25 0.73 8.97
CA ALA A 56 -6.26 1.38 8.14
C ALA A 56 -6.94 0.34 7.24
N ASP A 57 -8.22 0.57 6.92
CA ASP A 57 -8.99 -0.26 6.00
C ASP A 57 -8.91 -1.74 6.40
N ALA A 58 -9.28 -2.03 7.64
CA ALA A 58 -9.12 -3.34 8.26
C ALA A 58 -10.35 -3.75 9.07
N VAL A 59 -10.52 -5.05 9.27
CA VAL A 59 -11.58 -5.57 10.15
C VAL A 59 -11.20 -5.33 11.60
N ASN A 60 -12.11 -4.72 12.37
CA ASN A 60 -12.01 -4.58 13.82
C ASN A 60 -13.34 -5.00 14.46
N GLY A 61 -13.32 -6.14 15.13
CA GLY A 61 -14.53 -6.76 15.66
C GLY A 61 -15.48 -7.18 14.55
N ASP A 62 -16.66 -6.56 14.49
CA ASP A 62 -17.71 -6.80 13.50
C ASP A 62 -17.86 -5.64 12.49
N ARG A 63 -16.82 -4.80 12.37
CA ARG A 63 -16.76 -3.65 11.47
C ARG A 63 -15.57 -3.71 10.53
N PHE A 64 -15.73 -3.12 9.35
CA PHE A 64 -14.62 -2.70 8.50
C PHE A 64 -14.35 -1.24 8.82
N VAL A 65 -13.16 -0.92 9.34
CA VAL A 65 -12.87 0.40 9.87
C VAL A 65 -11.86 1.11 8.99
N MET A 66 -12.29 2.22 8.41
CA MET A 66 -11.47 3.17 7.67
C MET A 66 -10.73 4.11 8.62
N PRO A 67 -9.58 4.66 8.21
CA PRO A 67 -8.82 5.58 9.04
C PRO A 67 -9.54 6.92 9.21
N GLU A 68 -9.17 7.66 10.25
CA GLU A 68 -9.51 9.08 10.29
C GLU A 68 -8.62 9.82 9.29
N GLU A 69 -9.21 10.55 8.35
CA GLU A 69 -8.46 11.44 7.46
C GLU A 69 -8.27 12.83 8.08
N ARG A 70 -7.01 13.26 8.21
CA ARG A 70 -6.66 14.60 8.67
C ARG A 70 -5.96 15.39 7.58
N GLN A 71 -6.34 16.66 7.49
CA GLN A 71 -5.56 17.65 6.75
C GLN A 71 -4.50 18.24 7.68
N MET A 72 -3.23 18.06 7.36
CA MET A 72 -2.12 18.62 8.13
C MET A 72 -0.94 18.99 7.24
N SER A 73 -0.05 19.85 7.74
CA SER A 73 1.14 20.17 6.96
C SER A 73 2.10 18.99 6.89
N PHE A 74 2.78 18.85 5.75
CA PHE A 74 3.81 17.82 5.57
C PHE A 74 4.92 17.94 6.63
N SER A 75 5.29 19.17 7.00
CA SER A 75 6.26 19.42 8.08
C SER A 75 5.82 18.88 9.44
N SER A 76 4.54 19.01 9.79
CA SER A 76 3.99 18.48 11.04
C SER A 76 3.98 16.96 11.03
N LEU A 77 3.66 16.34 9.89
CA LEU A 77 3.78 14.89 9.72
C LEU A 77 5.25 14.45 9.92
N LEU A 78 6.19 15.13 9.28
CA LEU A 78 7.62 14.84 9.46
C LEU A 78 8.06 15.02 10.91
N ASP A 79 7.54 15.99 11.65
CA ASP A 79 7.86 16.14 13.07
C ASP A 79 7.39 14.94 13.91
N ILE A 80 6.27 14.31 13.54
CA ILE A 80 5.78 13.08 14.17
C ILE A 80 6.68 11.89 13.79
N ILE A 81 6.93 11.69 12.49
CA ILE A 81 7.77 10.58 11.98
C ILE A 81 9.22 10.69 12.50
N GLU A 82 9.76 11.89 12.63
CA GLU A 82 11.09 12.13 13.21
C GLU A 82 11.07 12.06 14.75
N ARG A 83 9.93 11.75 15.36
CA ARG A 83 9.72 11.65 16.81
C ARG A 83 10.06 12.93 17.58
N LYS A 84 9.99 14.09 16.91
CA LYS A 84 10.12 15.42 17.52
C LYS A 84 8.87 15.80 18.28
N VAL A 85 7.72 15.33 17.81
CA VAL A 85 6.41 15.50 18.44
C VAL A 85 5.84 14.13 18.75
N ARG A 86 5.32 13.96 19.96
CA ARG A 86 4.53 12.77 20.31
C ARG A 86 3.09 13.02 19.90
N SER A 87 2.47 12.02 19.29
CA SER A 87 1.05 12.03 18.99
C SER A 87 0.40 10.72 19.43
N SER A 88 -0.90 10.77 19.69
CA SER A 88 -1.73 9.58 19.89
C SER A 88 -2.22 9.08 18.53
N GLY A 89 -1.86 7.85 18.20
CA GLY A 89 -2.18 7.19 16.93
C GLY A 89 -0.96 6.92 16.08
N VAL A 90 -1.22 6.38 14.89
CA VAL A 90 -0.25 5.96 13.89
C VAL A 90 -0.58 6.68 12.58
N TYR A 91 0.41 7.33 12.00
CA TYR A 91 0.29 8.24 10.87
C TYR A 91 0.80 7.61 9.57
N TYR A 92 0.01 7.76 8.51
CA TYR A 92 0.36 7.23 7.19
C TYR A 92 -0.22 8.09 6.06
N VAL A 93 0.63 8.54 5.16
CA VAL A 93 0.21 9.08 3.87
C VAL A 93 -0.06 7.91 2.95
N GLN A 94 -1.34 7.64 2.73
CA GLN A 94 -1.80 6.45 2.00
C GLN A 94 -2.90 6.72 0.98
N LYS A 95 -3.23 7.98 0.69
CA LYS A 95 -4.34 8.31 -0.20
C LYS A 95 -4.02 7.86 -1.63
N GLN A 96 -4.81 6.92 -2.15
CA GLN A 96 -4.56 6.22 -3.41
C GLN A 96 -5.33 6.86 -4.59
N CYS A 97 -5.31 8.19 -4.66
CA CYS A 97 -6.02 8.98 -5.67
C CYS A 97 -5.06 9.97 -6.34
N SER A 98 -3.92 9.49 -6.83
CA SER A 98 -2.91 10.34 -7.48
C SER A 98 -2.36 11.44 -6.57
N ASN A 99 -2.25 11.18 -5.27
CA ASN A 99 -1.87 12.19 -4.29
C ASN A 99 -0.50 12.83 -4.57
N LEU A 100 0.41 12.14 -5.27
CA LEU A 100 1.67 12.73 -5.70
C LEU A 100 1.45 13.87 -6.69
N THR A 101 0.68 13.64 -7.75
CA THR A 101 0.45 14.66 -8.79
C THR A 101 -0.52 15.73 -8.33
N ASP A 102 -1.47 15.38 -7.46
CA ASP A 102 -2.58 16.24 -7.09
C ASP A 102 -2.27 17.08 -5.85
N GLU A 103 -1.66 16.49 -4.82
CA GLU A 103 -1.35 17.20 -3.56
C GLU A 103 0.11 17.71 -3.52
N MET A 104 1.05 17.04 -4.20
CA MET A 104 2.49 17.31 -4.12
C MET A 104 3.19 17.41 -5.49
N PRO A 105 2.66 18.19 -6.46
CA PRO A 105 3.23 18.28 -7.82
C PRO A 105 4.69 18.76 -7.83
N GLU A 106 5.14 19.49 -6.81
CA GLU A 106 6.53 19.93 -6.67
C GLU A 106 7.54 18.77 -6.64
N LEU A 107 7.12 17.58 -6.20
CA LEU A 107 7.99 16.40 -6.15
C LEU A 107 8.11 15.70 -7.51
N THR A 108 7.26 16.02 -8.49
CA THR A 108 7.25 15.37 -9.81
C THR A 108 8.49 15.70 -10.67
N GLY A 109 9.28 16.71 -10.28
CA GLY A 109 10.59 16.97 -10.90
C GLY A 109 11.65 15.93 -10.52
N ASP A 110 11.46 15.24 -9.39
CA ASP A 110 12.42 14.31 -8.81
C ASP A 110 12.08 12.83 -9.08
N VAL A 111 10.82 12.55 -9.44
CA VAL A 111 10.31 11.21 -9.74
C VAL A 111 9.56 11.19 -11.06
N GLN A 112 9.59 10.06 -11.76
CA GLN A 112 8.83 9.94 -13.02
C GLN A 112 7.33 9.95 -12.73
N THR A 113 6.53 10.52 -13.64
CA THR A 113 5.06 10.49 -13.59
C THR A 113 4.45 9.26 -14.26
N HIS A 114 5.26 8.48 -14.96
CA HIS A 114 4.94 7.15 -15.45
C HIS A 114 6.24 6.36 -15.68
N ILE A 115 6.15 5.05 -15.89
CA ILE A 115 7.31 4.19 -16.18
C ILE A 115 7.31 3.88 -17.67
N PRO A 116 8.23 4.45 -18.49
CA PRO A 116 8.11 4.40 -19.95
C PRO A 116 7.96 3.01 -20.54
N TRP A 117 8.76 2.05 -20.07
CA TRP A 117 8.71 0.68 -20.59
C TRP A 117 7.40 -0.05 -20.19
N MET A 118 6.78 0.30 -19.05
CA MET A 118 5.50 -0.29 -18.63
C MET A 118 4.36 0.33 -19.42
N SER A 119 4.38 1.65 -19.60
CA SER A 119 3.39 2.36 -20.40
C SER A 119 3.40 1.86 -21.85
N GLU A 120 4.59 1.60 -22.40
CA GLU A 120 4.74 0.97 -23.72
C GLU A 120 4.19 -0.45 -23.73
N ALA A 121 4.55 -1.28 -22.74
CA ALA A 121 4.11 -2.67 -22.65
C ALA A 121 2.58 -2.83 -22.49
N LEU A 122 1.94 -1.96 -21.71
CA LEU A 122 0.50 -1.96 -21.50
C LEU A 122 -0.28 -1.12 -22.53
N GLY A 123 0.42 -0.33 -23.35
CA GLY A 123 -0.20 0.59 -24.31
C GLY A 123 -1.04 1.70 -23.67
N LYS A 124 -0.82 2.02 -22.38
CA LYS A 124 -1.58 3.02 -21.62
C LYS A 124 -0.72 3.76 -20.61
N GLN A 125 -1.19 4.92 -20.15
CA GLN A 125 -0.57 5.67 -19.05
C GLN A 125 -1.14 5.22 -17.69
N PRO A 126 -0.45 5.49 -16.56
CA PRO A 126 -1.02 5.16 -15.26
C PRO A 126 -2.25 6.04 -14.99
N ASP A 127 -3.27 5.44 -14.40
CA ASP A 127 -4.46 6.11 -13.89
C ASP A 127 -4.13 6.91 -12.63
N ALA A 128 -3.19 6.39 -11.82
CA ALA A 128 -2.73 7.06 -10.62
C ALA A 128 -1.25 6.88 -10.33
N VAL A 129 -0.67 7.93 -9.72
CA VAL A 129 0.68 7.91 -9.15
C VAL A 129 0.60 8.32 -7.69
N ASN A 130 0.86 7.39 -6.78
CA ASN A 130 0.67 7.64 -5.35
C ASN A 130 2.00 7.71 -4.62
N PHE A 131 2.09 8.66 -3.69
CA PHE A 131 3.17 8.85 -2.74
C PHE A 131 2.80 8.24 -1.39
N TRP A 132 3.77 7.55 -0.79
CA TRP A 132 3.62 6.85 0.48
C TRP A 132 4.70 7.29 1.46
N LEU A 133 4.27 7.63 2.67
CA LEU A 133 5.16 7.92 3.81
C LEU A 133 4.45 7.56 5.10
N GLY A 134 5.01 6.67 5.92
CA GLY A 134 4.34 6.22 7.14
C GLY A 134 5.27 5.73 8.23
N GLU A 135 4.67 5.55 9.41
CA GLU A 135 5.32 4.90 10.54
C GLU A 135 5.43 3.38 10.33
N GLU A 136 6.35 2.72 11.04
CA GLU A 136 6.54 1.26 11.00
C GLU A 136 5.29 0.49 11.42
N SER A 137 4.51 1.06 12.35
CA SER A 137 3.27 0.46 12.83
C SER A 137 2.13 0.57 11.82
N ALA A 138 2.24 1.40 10.77
CA ALA A 138 1.20 1.51 9.76
C ALA A 138 1.24 0.29 8.83
N VAL A 139 0.16 -0.49 8.85
CA VAL A 139 -0.01 -1.75 8.14
C VAL A 139 -1.21 -1.65 7.20
N THR A 140 -1.02 -2.06 5.95
CA THR A 140 -2.11 -2.24 5.00
C THR A 140 -2.59 -3.69 5.08
N SER A 141 -3.85 -3.87 5.45
CA SER A 141 -4.46 -5.20 5.63
C SER A 141 -4.51 -6.00 4.32
N MET A 142 -4.77 -7.30 4.39
CA MET A 142 -4.82 -8.15 3.21
C MET A 142 -5.97 -7.73 2.29
N HIS A 143 -5.66 -7.40 1.04
CA HIS A 143 -6.64 -7.01 0.01
C HIS A 143 -6.09 -7.29 -1.39
N LYS A 144 -6.88 -6.99 -2.43
CA LYS A 144 -6.47 -7.06 -3.84
C LYS A 144 -6.92 -5.81 -4.58
N ASP A 145 -6.18 -5.44 -5.62
CA ASP A 145 -6.52 -4.32 -6.50
C ASP A 145 -6.84 -4.77 -7.92
N HIS A 146 -7.58 -3.95 -8.66
CA HIS A 146 -7.86 -4.13 -10.09
C HIS A 146 -6.84 -3.37 -10.95
N TYR A 147 -5.60 -3.21 -10.46
CA TYR A 147 -4.55 -2.45 -11.13
C TYR A 147 -3.30 -3.30 -11.30
N GLU A 148 -2.60 -3.07 -12.42
CA GLU A 148 -1.20 -3.44 -12.57
C GLU A 148 -0.36 -2.42 -11.80
N ASN A 149 0.29 -2.86 -10.71
CA ASN A 149 0.92 -1.96 -9.74
C ASN A 149 2.45 -2.05 -9.80
N LEU A 150 3.12 -0.94 -10.12
CA LEU A 150 4.57 -0.82 -9.95
C LEU A 150 4.89 -0.07 -8.68
N TYR A 151 5.37 -0.78 -7.66
CA TYR A 151 5.66 -0.27 -6.33
C TYR A 151 7.17 -0.02 -6.16
N CYS A 152 7.58 1.25 -6.11
CA CYS A 152 8.98 1.68 -6.05
C CYS A 152 9.33 2.17 -4.66
N VAL A 153 10.33 1.58 -4.01
CA VAL A 153 10.80 2.07 -2.70
C VAL A 153 11.94 3.05 -2.91
N ILE A 154 11.75 4.27 -2.42
CA ILE A 154 12.75 5.35 -2.51
C ILE A 154 13.66 5.33 -1.28
N SER A 155 13.09 5.07 -0.10
CA SER A 155 13.81 5.02 1.17
C SER A 155 13.18 4.02 2.12
N GLY A 156 14.02 3.34 2.91
CA GLY A 156 13.60 2.29 3.82
C GLY A 156 13.29 0.99 3.06
N ARG A 157 12.33 0.23 3.56
CA ARG A 157 11.88 -1.02 2.95
C ARG A 157 10.39 -1.27 3.15
N LYS A 158 9.82 -2.05 2.24
CA LYS A 158 8.46 -2.58 2.31
C LYS A 158 8.51 -4.10 2.37
N GLU A 159 7.69 -4.69 3.23
CA GLU A 159 7.58 -6.14 3.42
C GLU A 159 6.18 -6.58 3.00
N PHE A 160 6.11 -7.41 1.95
CA PHE A 160 4.87 -7.90 1.36
C PHE A 160 4.65 -9.37 1.73
N VAL A 161 3.42 -9.69 2.10
CA VAL A 161 2.87 -11.05 2.01
C VAL A 161 1.95 -11.09 0.80
N LEU A 162 2.20 -11.99 -0.13
CA LEU A 162 1.53 -12.08 -1.42
C LEU A 162 0.85 -13.43 -1.56
N LEU A 163 -0.40 -13.46 -2.02
CA LEU A 163 -1.07 -14.68 -2.46
C LEU A 163 -1.61 -14.51 -3.88
N PRO A 164 -1.44 -15.52 -4.76
CA PRO A 164 -1.93 -15.44 -6.11
C PRO A 164 -3.47 -15.41 -6.12
N PRO A 165 -4.11 -14.86 -7.18
CA PRO A 165 -5.57 -14.85 -7.30
C PRO A 165 -6.19 -16.25 -7.17
N THR A 166 -5.46 -17.29 -7.58
CA THR A 166 -5.87 -18.70 -7.50
C THR A 166 -6.02 -19.23 -6.07
N ASP A 167 -5.48 -18.55 -5.06
CA ASP A 167 -5.66 -18.91 -3.65
C ASP A 167 -6.99 -18.40 -3.08
N ARG A 168 -7.80 -17.66 -3.87
CA ARG A 168 -9.12 -17.15 -3.48
C ARG A 168 -10.02 -18.17 -2.74
N PRO A 169 -10.08 -19.46 -3.11
CA PRO A 169 -10.90 -20.45 -2.39
C PRO A 169 -10.50 -20.65 -0.92
N PHE A 170 -9.27 -20.31 -0.55
CA PHE A 170 -8.70 -20.48 0.79
C PHE A 170 -8.64 -19.17 1.59
N ILE A 171 -8.98 -18.03 0.95
CA ILE A 171 -8.94 -16.70 1.57
C ILE A 171 -10.37 -16.33 1.99
N PRO A 172 -10.62 -16.12 3.29
CA PRO A 172 -11.96 -15.81 3.78
C PRO A 172 -12.38 -14.40 3.38
N TYR A 173 -13.66 -14.26 3.02
CA TYR A 173 -14.34 -12.99 2.84
C TYR A 173 -15.63 -12.99 3.65
N GLU A 174 -15.87 -11.90 4.37
CA GLU A 174 -17.09 -11.68 5.16
C GLU A 174 -17.61 -10.27 4.89
N LEU A 175 -18.90 -10.03 5.19
CA LEU A 175 -19.55 -8.74 5.01
C LEU A 175 -19.56 -7.96 6.33
N TYR A 176 -18.95 -6.78 6.32
CA TYR A 176 -18.82 -5.91 7.49
C TYR A 176 -19.55 -4.59 7.32
N GLN A 177 -20.12 -4.06 8.41
CA GLN A 177 -20.63 -2.69 8.40
C GLN A 177 -19.42 -1.72 8.33
N PRO A 178 -19.37 -0.79 7.36
CA PRO A 178 -18.31 0.20 7.30
C PRO A 178 -18.42 1.17 8.47
N ALA A 179 -17.27 1.55 8.99
CA ALA A 179 -17.13 2.54 10.03
C ALA A 179 -15.83 3.32 9.82
N THR A 180 -15.69 4.46 10.47
CA THR A 180 -14.51 5.31 10.39
C THR A 180 -14.01 5.63 11.79
N TYR A 181 -12.68 5.59 11.98
CA TYR A 181 -12.07 6.07 13.21
C TYR A 181 -12.30 7.57 13.39
N ARG A 182 -12.53 7.99 14.64
CA ARG A 182 -12.57 9.40 15.02
C ARG A 182 -11.84 9.62 16.33
N GLN A 183 -10.89 10.55 16.37
CA GLN A 183 -10.22 10.93 17.61
C GLN A 183 -11.07 11.95 18.38
N LYS A 184 -11.32 11.64 19.64
CA LYS A 184 -11.97 12.52 20.61
C LYS A 184 -11.01 13.57 21.15
N GLN A 185 -11.56 14.58 21.82
CA GLN A 185 -10.78 15.67 22.42
C GLN A 185 -9.82 15.21 23.52
N ASP A 186 -10.11 14.08 24.18
CA ASP A 186 -9.24 13.45 25.19
C ASP A 186 -8.11 12.61 24.57
N GLY A 187 -8.08 12.46 23.24
CA GLY A 187 -7.07 11.72 22.49
C GLY A 187 -7.42 10.25 22.23
N GLU A 188 -8.51 9.73 22.80
CA GLU A 188 -9.00 8.38 22.52
C GLU A 188 -9.66 8.30 21.13
N PHE A 189 -9.62 7.12 20.52
CA PHE A 189 -10.30 6.87 19.24
C PHE A 189 -11.61 6.14 19.48
N GLU A 190 -12.67 6.59 18.82
CA GLU A 190 -13.92 5.85 18.67
C GLU A 190 -14.11 5.36 17.24
N ILE A 191 -14.97 4.36 17.09
CA ILE A 191 -15.42 3.83 15.80
C ILE A 191 -16.82 4.37 15.57
N VAL A 192 -17.02 5.07 14.45
CA VAL A 192 -18.31 5.65 14.07
C VAL A 192 -18.82 4.94 12.83
N ASP A 193 -19.96 4.25 12.96
CA ASP A 193 -20.60 3.55 11.85
C ASP A 193 -20.96 4.53 10.72
N GLU A 194 -20.72 4.11 9.48
CA GLU A 194 -21.18 4.84 8.30
C GLU A 194 -22.54 4.33 7.85
N ASP A 195 -23.37 5.24 7.34
CA ASP A 195 -24.67 4.90 6.74
C ASP A 195 -24.47 4.44 5.29
N SER A 196 -23.83 3.28 5.14
CA SER A 196 -23.51 2.67 3.84
C SER A 196 -23.72 1.14 3.88
N PRO A 197 -23.92 0.49 2.71
CA PRO A 197 -24.04 -0.95 2.63
C PRO A 197 -22.81 -1.67 3.17
N LYS A 198 -23.01 -2.90 3.67
CA LYS A 198 -21.89 -3.74 4.10
C LYS A 198 -20.89 -3.98 2.97
N VAL A 199 -19.60 -3.95 3.32
CA VAL A 199 -18.51 -4.19 2.40
C VAL A 199 -17.90 -5.57 2.62
N PRO A 200 -17.56 -6.29 1.54
CA PRO A 200 -16.81 -7.54 1.65
C PRO A 200 -15.34 -7.24 1.98
N TRP A 201 -14.80 -7.84 3.04
CA TRP A 201 -13.39 -7.71 3.38
C TRP A 201 -12.79 -9.01 3.90
N ILE A 202 -11.45 -9.09 3.89
CA ILE A 202 -10.69 -10.23 4.40
C ILE A 202 -10.41 -10.00 5.90
N PRO A 203 -10.97 -10.82 6.81
CA PRO A 203 -10.75 -10.66 8.25
C PRO A 203 -9.46 -11.29 8.77
N LEU A 204 -8.78 -12.07 7.94
CA LEU A 204 -7.61 -12.83 8.33
C LEU A 204 -6.36 -11.95 8.29
N ASP A 205 -5.64 -11.91 9.43
CA ASP A 205 -4.27 -11.42 9.48
C ASP A 205 -3.32 -12.51 8.96
N PRO A 206 -2.63 -12.32 7.82
CA PRO A 206 -1.73 -13.33 7.26
C PRO A 206 -0.48 -13.57 8.11
N LEU A 207 -0.13 -12.67 9.03
CA LEU A 207 1.03 -12.80 9.91
C LEU A 207 0.72 -13.61 11.16
N ASN A 208 -0.54 -13.63 11.57
CA ASN A 208 -1.03 -14.42 12.69
C ASN A 208 -2.42 -15.01 12.38
N PRO A 209 -2.52 -15.93 11.40
CA PRO A 209 -3.79 -16.45 10.94
C PRO A 209 -4.51 -17.28 12.01
N ASP A 210 -5.77 -16.94 12.28
CA ASP A 210 -6.67 -17.76 13.10
C ASP A 210 -7.12 -19.00 12.31
N PHE A 211 -6.33 -20.06 12.41
CA PHE A 211 -6.62 -21.32 11.73
C PHE A 211 -7.76 -22.12 12.37
N GLU A 212 -8.20 -21.78 13.58
CA GLU A 212 -9.38 -22.41 14.17
C GLU A 212 -10.64 -21.86 13.51
N ARG A 213 -10.68 -20.54 13.27
CA ARG A 213 -11.78 -19.90 12.54
C ARG A 213 -11.70 -20.09 11.02
N TYR A 214 -10.50 -20.09 10.45
CA TYR A 214 -10.25 -20.15 9.00
C TYR A 214 -9.28 -21.30 8.63
N PRO A 215 -9.66 -22.57 8.86
CA PRO A 215 -8.76 -23.72 8.67
C PRO A 215 -8.28 -23.88 7.21
N SER A 216 -9.12 -23.52 6.23
CA SER A 216 -8.81 -23.65 4.80
C SER A 216 -7.61 -22.80 4.37
N TYR A 217 -7.29 -21.72 5.10
CA TYR A 217 -6.13 -20.87 4.82
C TYR A 217 -4.80 -21.64 4.93
N ARG A 218 -4.76 -22.77 5.65
CA ARG A 218 -3.59 -23.67 5.67
C ARG A 218 -3.19 -24.22 4.29
N LEU A 219 -4.12 -24.21 3.34
CA LEU A 219 -3.90 -24.68 1.97
C LEU A 219 -3.34 -23.58 1.06
N ALA A 220 -3.48 -22.32 1.47
CA ALA A 220 -2.90 -21.18 0.78
C ALA A 220 -1.37 -21.20 0.91
N LYS A 221 -0.67 -20.60 -0.06
CA LYS A 221 0.80 -20.59 -0.08
C LYS A 221 1.32 -19.16 -0.17
N PRO A 222 1.43 -18.45 0.97
CA PRO A 222 1.94 -17.09 0.99
C PRO A 222 3.37 -17.01 0.46
N LEU A 223 3.61 -16.01 -0.39
CA LEU A 223 4.93 -15.60 -0.83
C LEU A 223 5.34 -14.36 -0.04
N HIS A 224 6.58 -14.33 0.42
CA HIS A 224 7.13 -13.20 1.17
C HIS A 224 8.18 -12.50 0.34
N CYS A 225 8.07 -11.18 0.22
CA CYS A 225 9.00 -10.35 -0.52
C CYS A 225 9.32 -9.10 0.31
N THR A 226 10.60 -8.72 0.33
CA THR A 226 11.05 -7.43 0.86
C THR A 226 11.56 -6.62 -0.31
N VAL A 227 11.08 -5.38 -0.41
CA VAL A 227 11.48 -4.39 -1.43
C VAL A 227 12.26 -3.30 -0.71
N GLU A 228 13.54 -3.21 -0.99
CA GLU A 228 14.48 -2.26 -0.38
C GLU A 228 14.59 -0.97 -1.20
N ALA A 229 15.21 0.06 -0.63
CA ALA A 229 15.44 1.33 -1.32
C ALA A 229 16.17 1.16 -2.66
N GLY A 230 15.59 1.73 -3.72
CA GLY A 230 16.05 1.61 -5.10
C GLY A 230 15.43 0.45 -5.88
N GLU A 231 14.66 -0.41 -5.24
CA GLU A 231 13.98 -1.54 -5.88
C GLU A 231 12.54 -1.21 -6.28
N MET A 232 12.02 -1.97 -7.26
CA MET A 232 10.66 -1.83 -7.79
C MET A 232 9.98 -3.19 -7.89
N LEU A 233 8.90 -3.40 -7.15
CA LEU A 233 8.03 -4.57 -7.27
C LEU A 233 6.94 -4.31 -8.30
N TYR A 234 6.80 -5.19 -9.28
CA TYR A 234 5.55 -5.32 -10.03
C TYR A 234 4.64 -6.31 -9.32
N LEU A 235 3.57 -5.75 -8.76
CA LEU A 235 2.48 -6.45 -8.12
C LEU A 235 1.35 -6.59 -9.14
N PRO A 236 1.11 -7.79 -9.70
CA PRO A 236 0.14 -7.96 -10.77
C PRO A 236 -1.29 -7.77 -10.27
N SER A 237 -2.19 -7.39 -11.19
CA SER A 237 -3.61 -7.24 -10.89
C SER A 237 -4.21 -8.49 -10.21
N LEU A 238 -5.16 -8.24 -9.31
CA LEU A 238 -5.89 -9.24 -8.50
C LEU A 238 -5.06 -10.02 -7.47
N TRP A 239 -3.75 -9.80 -7.37
CA TRP A 239 -2.94 -10.44 -6.34
C TRP A 239 -3.32 -9.93 -4.95
N PHE A 240 -3.54 -10.87 -4.04
CA PHE A 240 -3.77 -10.54 -2.65
C PHE A 240 -2.46 -10.14 -2.02
N HIS A 241 -2.45 -9.02 -1.31
CA HIS A 241 -1.26 -8.50 -0.68
C HIS A 241 -1.55 -7.82 0.65
N HIS A 242 -0.60 -7.99 1.57
CA HIS A 242 -0.54 -7.34 2.87
C HIS A 242 0.83 -6.69 3.02
N VAL A 243 0.87 -5.46 3.53
CA VAL A 243 2.08 -4.62 3.45
C VAL A 243 2.47 -4.07 4.82
N ARG A 244 3.73 -4.30 5.18
CA ARG A 244 4.43 -3.62 6.28
C ARG A 244 5.56 -2.78 5.75
N GLN A 245 6.10 -1.90 6.58
CA GLN A 245 7.15 -0.96 6.19
C GLN A 245 8.10 -0.66 7.34
N SER A 246 9.34 -0.29 7.03
CA SER A 246 10.22 0.34 8.01
C SER A 246 9.71 1.73 8.40
N HIS A 247 10.07 2.22 9.58
CA HIS A 247 9.68 3.55 10.04
C HIS A 247 10.17 4.66 9.09
N GLY A 248 9.27 5.56 8.67
CA GLY A 248 9.60 6.63 7.74
C GLY A 248 9.92 6.16 6.32
N CYS A 249 9.46 4.96 5.93
CA CYS A 249 9.60 4.45 4.58
C CYS A 249 8.95 5.41 3.58
N ILE A 250 9.66 5.71 2.48
CA ILE A 250 9.14 6.52 1.37
C ILE A 250 9.05 5.63 0.14
N ALA A 251 7.87 5.59 -0.47
CA ALA A 251 7.63 4.86 -1.70
C ALA A 251 6.74 5.65 -2.66
N VAL A 252 6.84 5.33 -3.95
CA VAL A 252 5.93 5.82 -4.99
C VAL A 252 5.44 4.60 -5.76
N ASN A 253 4.14 4.55 -6.03
CA ASN A 253 3.59 3.50 -6.88
C ASN A 253 2.81 4.05 -8.07
N PHE A 254 2.77 3.24 -9.14
CA PHE A 254 2.07 3.55 -10.39
C PHE A 254 0.98 2.51 -10.60
N TRP A 255 -0.25 2.97 -10.77
CA TRP A 255 -1.41 2.14 -11.04
C TRP A 255 -1.84 2.30 -12.49
N TYR A 256 -1.85 1.20 -13.22
CA TYR A 256 -2.41 1.11 -14.56
C TYR A 256 -3.63 0.21 -14.50
N ASP A 257 -4.79 0.67 -14.96
CA ASP A 257 -6.00 -0.16 -14.92
C ASP A 257 -5.76 -1.50 -15.63
N MET A 258 -6.22 -2.59 -15.01
CA MET A 258 -5.99 -3.91 -15.57
C MET A 258 -6.73 -4.10 -16.88
N GLU A 259 -6.29 -5.07 -17.68
CA GLU A 259 -7.12 -5.55 -18.79
C GLU A 259 -8.19 -6.50 -18.26
N TYR A 260 -9.46 -6.18 -18.49
CA TYR A 260 -10.61 -7.01 -18.12
C TYR A 260 -10.82 -8.14 -19.13
N ASP A 261 -9.82 -9.02 -19.20
CA ASP A 261 -9.75 -10.13 -20.14
C ASP A 261 -10.31 -11.44 -19.55
N ILE A 262 -9.97 -12.57 -20.19
CA ILE A 262 -10.41 -13.89 -19.75
C ILE A 262 -9.95 -14.24 -18.32
N LYS A 263 -8.81 -13.74 -17.84
CA LYS A 263 -8.33 -13.98 -16.48
C LYS A 263 -9.28 -13.38 -15.45
N TYR A 264 -9.77 -12.16 -15.71
CA TYR A 264 -10.76 -11.51 -14.85
C TYR A 264 -12.06 -12.31 -14.80
N ASN A 265 -12.56 -12.77 -15.96
CA ASN A 265 -13.78 -13.59 -16.01
C ASN A 265 -13.61 -14.92 -15.25
N TYR A 266 -12.46 -15.58 -15.37
CA TYR A 266 -12.17 -16.78 -14.58
C TYR A 266 -12.06 -16.51 -13.08
N PHE A 267 -11.48 -15.37 -12.70
CA PHE A 267 -11.43 -14.96 -11.30
C PHE A 267 -12.83 -14.73 -10.73
N GLN A 268 -13.70 -14.02 -11.46
CA GLN A 268 -15.10 -13.79 -11.06
C GLN A 268 -15.90 -15.09 -10.93
N LEU A 269 -15.69 -16.04 -11.85
CA LEU A 269 -16.28 -17.37 -11.76
C LEU A 269 -15.81 -18.11 -10.50
N MET A 270 -14.51 -18.13 -10.24
CA MET A 270 -13.93 -18.77 -9.05
C MET A 270 -14.45 -18.14 -7.75
N GLU A 271 -14.55 -16.82 -7.68
CA GLU A 271 -15.09 -16.09 -6.53
C GLU A 271 -16.57 -16.44 -6.29
N SER A 272 -17.37 -16.47 -7.36
CA SER A 272 -18.79 -16.84 -7.30
C SER A 272 -18.98 -18.29 -6.84
N LEU A 273 -18.19 -19.21 -7.38
CA LEU A 273 -18.23 -20.62 -6.99
C LEU A 273 -17.78 -20.83 -5.54
N THR A 274 -16.73 -20.14 -5.09
CA THR A 274 -16.27 -20.20 -3.69
C THR A 274 -17.38 -19.75 -2.73
N SER A 275 -18.11 -18.70 -3.11
CA SER A 275 -19.21 -18.17 -2.31
C SER A 275 -20.43 -19.11 -2.30
N ALA A 276 -20.70 -19.78 -3.43
CA ALA A 276 -21.86 -20.68 -3.57
C ALA A 276 -21.67 -22.04 -2.87
N VAL A 277 -20.45 -22.59 -2.90
CA VAL A 277 -20.14 -23.91 -2.32
C VAL A 277 -19.84 -23.80 -0.81
N GLY A 278 -19.50 -22.60 -0.33
CA GLY A 278 -18.87 -22.39 0.97
C GLY A 278 -17.36 -22.70 0.89
N THR A 279 -16.57 -22.09 1.76
CA THR A 279 -15.14 -22.44 1.89
C THR A 279 -15.02 -23.92 2.30
N LEU A 280 -14.28 -24.70 1.52
CA LEU A 280 -14.00 -26.12 1.75
C LEU A 280 -13.30 -26.39 3.08
#